data_AF-A0A1E8Q1H0-F1
#
_entry.id   AF-A0A1E8Q1H0-F1
#
_cell.length_a   1.000
_cell.length_b   1.000
_cell.length_c   1.000
_cell.angle_alpha   90.00
_cell.angle_beta   90.00
_cell.angle_gamma   90.00
#
_symmetry.space_group_name_H-M   'P 1'
#
loop_
_entity.id
_entity.type
_entity.pdbx_description
1 polymer ?
#
loop_
_entity_poly.entity_id
_entity_poly.type
_entity_poly.pdbx_seq_one_letter_code
_entity_poly.pdbx_strand_id
1 'polypeptide(L)'
;MPGPTMSRHDSRTRAAEAFALRSAHWSWREIMRKLDYRSVGAAQSAVKAHVAREHREPAEVTHREQVESVRLRSRVLGERFAAAFLDADDDKLAALNRELVRNGDQLAKLTGTYQPERQQVDVTVGRSPAEILAEGKSQLLAVLAQRGDANALPSAGRHPYMNGDNALDAIDAEVVER
;
A
#
# COMPACT_ATOMS: atom_id res chain seq x y z
N MET A 1 -27.90 46.48 -25.32
CA MET A 1 -27.69 45.48 -26.39
C MET A 1 -27.75 44.09 -25.76
N PRO A 2 -28.79 43.28 -25.97
CA PRO A 2 -28.74 41.88 -25.56
C PRO A 2 -27.68 41.19 -26.42
N GLY A 3 -26.65 40.61 -25.77
CA GLY A 3 -25.58 39.91 -26.47
C GLY A 3 -26.09 38.65 -27.19
N PRO A 4 -25.30 38.09 -28.13
CA PRO A 4 -25.69 36.89 -28.87
C PRO A 4 -25.93 35.72 -27.90
N THR A 5 -27.19 35.30 -27.79
CA THR A 5 -27.61 34.18 -26.97
C THR A 5 -27.29 32.89 -27.72
N MET A 6 -26.22 32.20 -27.33
CA MET A 6 -25.87 30.88 -27.87
C MET A 6 -27.10 29.96 -27.87
N SER A 7 -27.32 29.23 -28.97
CA SER A 7 -28.49 28.35 -29.07
C SER A 7 -28.41 27.24 -28.01
N ARG A 8 -29.57 26.74 -27.57
CA ARG A 8 -29.63 25.61 -26.62
C ARG A 8 -28.95 24.37 -27.18
N HIS A 9 -28.94 24.20 -28.50
CA HIS A 9 -28.28 23.08 -29.17
C HIS A 9 -26.76 23.21 -29.04
N ASP A 10 -26.19 24.36 -29.39
CA ASP A 10 -24.74 24.59 -29.31
C ASP A 10 -24.23 24.48 -27.88
N SER A 11 -25.03 24.97 -26.92
CA SER A 11 -24.74 24.81 -25.49
C SER A 11 -24.65 23.35 -25.06
N ARG A 12 -25.50 22.48 -25.62
CA ARG A 12 -25.50 21.04 -25.33
C ARG A 12 -24.33 20.34 -25.99
N THR A 13 -24.04 20.67 -27.25
CA THR A 13 -22.89 20.12 -27.98
C THR A 13 -21.58 20.44 -27.26
N ARG A 14 -21.38 21.70 -26.86
CA ARG A 14 -20.22 22.10 -26.04
C ARG A 14 -20.13 21.38 -24.71
N ALA A 15 -21.26 21.08 -24.07
CA ALA A 15 -21.28 20.35 -22.80
C ALA A 15 -20.91 18.87 -22.99
N ALA A 16 -21.35 18.24 -24.09
CA ALA A 16 -20.95 16.88 -24.47
C ALA A 16 -19.46 16.79 -24.83
N GLU A 17 -18.93 17.76 -25.57
CA GLU A 17 -17.49 17.85 -25.87
C GLU A 17 -16.64 18.06 -24.61
N ALA A 18 -17.11 18.90 -23.69
CA ALA A 18 -16.44 19.11 -22.40
C ALA A 18 -16.38 17.81 -21.57
N PHE A 19 -17.45 17.02 -21.61
CA PHE A 19 -17.50 15.71 -20.96
C PHE A 19 -16.51 14.73 -21.61
N ALA A 20 -16.49 14.63 -22.94
CA ALA A 20 -15.55 13.77 -23.66
C ALA A 20 -14.07 14.12 -23.36
N LEU A 21 -13.73 15.43 -23.37
CA LEU A 21 -12.39 15.88 -23.00
C LEU A 21 -12.04 15.56 -21.55
N ARG A 22 -13.02 15.67 -20.64
CA ARG A 22 -12.80 15.33 -19.23
C ARG A 22 -12.54 13.83 -19.04
N SER A 23 -13.24 12.97 -19.76
CA SER A 23 -13.02 11.51 -19.77
C SER A 23 -11.65 11.15 -20.37
N ALA A 24 -11.13 11.97 -21.29
CA ALA A 24 -9.76 11.88 -21.79
C ALA A 24 -8.71 12.51 -20.85
N HIS A 25 -9.05 12.75 -19.58
CA HIS A 25 -8.18 13.29 -18.54
C HIS A 25 -7.65 14.72 -18.73
N TRP A 26 -8.27 15.54 -19.59
CA TRP A 26 -7.90 16.94 -19.70
C TRP A 26 -8.18 17.70 -18.40
N SER A 27 -7.34 18.70 -18.08
CA SER A 27 -7.57 19.56 -16.91
C SER A 27 -8.72 20.53 -17.17
N TRP A 28 -9.43 20.92 -16.12
CA TRP A 28 -10.55 21.86 -16.25
C TRP A 28 -10.14 23.22 -16.83
N ARG A 29 -8.92 23.68 -16.57
CA ARG A 29 -8.40 24.93 -17.15
C ARG A 29 -8.15 24.81 -18.66
N GLU A 30 -7.72 23.64 -19.14
CA GLU A 30 -7.55 23.40 -20.58
C GLU A 30 -8.90 23.27 -21.27
N ILE A 31 -9.85 22.54 -20.69
CA ILE A 31 -11.21 22.41 -21.21
C ILE A 31 -11.88 23.78 -21.30
N MET A 32 -11.74 24.59 -20.24
CA MET A 32 -12.26 25.96 -20.21
C MET A 32 -11.73 26.80 -21.37
N ARG A 33 -10.40 26.81 -21.58
CA ARG A 33 -9.76 27.56 -22.66
C ARG A 33 -10.13 27.01 -24.04
N LYS A 34 -10.18 25.69 -24.19
CA LYS A 34 -10.43 25.00 -25.46
C LYS A 34 -11.85 25.18 -25.97
N LEU A 35 -12.83 25.19 -25.06
CA LEU A 35 -14.26 25.27 -25.39
C LEU A 35 -14.88 26.64 -25.04
N ASP A 36 -14.04 27.64 -24.81
CA ASP A 36 -14.41 29.03 -24.53
C ASP A 36 -15.47 29.15 -23.41
N TYR A 37 -15.23 28.47 -22.29
CA TYR A 37 -16.04 28.67 -21.10
C TYR A 37 -15.53 29.89 -20.33
N ARG A 38 -16.46 30.70 -19.82
CA ARG A 38 -16.15 31.90 -19.01
C ARG A 38 -15.30 31.59 -17.77
N SER A 39 -15.43 30.38 -17.22
CA SER A 39 -14.68 29.94 -16.04
C SER A 39 -14.61 28.41 -15.97
N VAL A 40 -13.70 27.91 -15.14
CA VAL A 40 -13.62 26.48 -14.79
C VAL A 40 -14.96 25.99 -14.21
N GLY A 41 -15.58 26.78 -13.33
CA GLY A 41 -16.89 26.45 -12.75
C GLY A 41 -18.02 26.38 -13.79
N ALA A 42 -17.96 27.20 -14.84
CA ALA A 42 -18.92 27.13 -15.94
C ALA A 42 -18.76 25.82 -16.75
N ALA A 43 -17.53 25.41 -17.03
CA ALA A 43 -17.24 24.13 -17.70
C ALA A 43 -17.72 22.93 -16.86
N GLN A 44 -17.43 22.92 -15.55
CA GLN A 44 -17.90 21.89 -14.62
C GLN A 44 -19.43 21.82 -14.56
N SER A 45 -20.09 22.99 -14.48
CA SER A 45 -21.55 23.06 -14.41
C SER A 45 -22.20 22.56 -15.71
N ALA A 46 -21.61 22.87 -16.87
CA ALA A 46 -22.07 22.37 -18.15
C ALA A 46 -21.97 20.85 -18.25
N VAL A 47 -20.83 20.27 -17.84
CA VAL A 47 -20.64 18.81 -17.77
C VAL A 47 -21.63 18.17 -16.80
N LYS A 48 -21.78 18.72 -15.59
CA LYS A 48 -22.76 18.23 -14.61
C LYS A 48 -24.19 18.24 -15.17
N ALA A 49 -24.56 19.30 -15.89
CA ALA A 49 -25.88 19.41 -16.51
C ALA A 49 -26.05 18.46 -17.69
N HIS A 50 -24.98 18.14 -18.44
CA HIS A 50 -24.98 17.12 -19.49
C HIS A 50 -25.15 15.72 -18.89
N VAL A 51 -24.31 15.37 -17.92
CA VAL A 51 -24.39 14.13 -17.13
C VAL A 51 -25.78 13.95 -16.55
N ALA A 52 -26.36 14.97 -15.89
CA ALA A 52 -27.70 14.87 -15.32
C ALA A 52 -28.83 14.67 -16.35
N ARG A 53 -28.61 15.04 -17.62
CA ARG A 53 -29.59 14.83 -18.71
C ARG A 53 -29.43 13.46 -19.35
N GLU A 54 -28.20 13.03 -19.58
CA GLU A 54 -27.88 11.72 -20.17
C GLU A 54 -28.06 10.57 -19.15
N HIS A 55 -27.91 10.86 -17.86
CA HIS A 55 -27.86 9.87 -16.78
C HIS A 55 -29.01 10.13 -15.82
N ARG A 56 -30.19 9.66 -16.22
CA ARG A 56 -31.36 9.60 -15.34
C ARG A 56 -31.23 8.51 -14.26
N GLU A 57 -30.16 7.70 -14.28
CA GLU A 57 -29.69 6.87 -13.18
C GLU A 57 -28.15 6.98 -13.01
N PRO A 58 -27.65 7.55 -11.91
CA PRO A 58 -26.20 7.77 -11.70
C PRO A 58 -25.35 6.49 -11.61
N ALA A 59 -25.96 5.34 -11.30
CA ALA A 59 -25.25 4.10 -11.03
C ALA A 59 -24.79 3.39 -12.33
N GLU A 60 -25.67 3.29 -13.33
CA GLU A 60 -25.41 2.48 -14.53
C GLU A 60 -24.35 3.08 -15.44
N VAL A 61 -24.23 4.40 -15.45
CA VAL A 61 -23.31 5.12 -16.33
C VAL A 61 -21.90 5.02 -15.79
N THR A 62 -21.74 5.24 -14.49
CA THR A 62 -20.45 5.05 -13.81
C THR A 62 -19.97 3.61 -13.99
N HIS A 63 -20.88 2.64 -13.93
CA HIS A 63 -20.59 1.24 -14.20
C HIS A 63 -20.13 0.99 -15.64
N ARG A 64 -20.88 1.50 -16.63
CA ARG A 64 -20.53 1.39 -18.05
C ARG A 64 -19.18 2.02 -18.36
N GLU A 65 -18.90 3.20 -17.83
CA GLU A 65 -17.61 3.89 -17.98
C GLU A 65 -16.46 3.07 -17.39
N GLN A 66 -16.66 2.47 -16.22
CA GLN A 66 -15.67 1.60 -15.59
C GLN A 66 -15.39 0.35 -16.42
N VAL A 67 -16.45 -0.30 -16.95
CA VAL A 67 -16.32 -1.44 -17.86
C VAL A 67 -15.51 -1.07 -19.11
N GLU A 68 -15.84 0.06 -19.75
CA GLU A 68 -15.13 0.52 -20.94
C GLU A 68 -13.67 0.90 -20.65
N SER A 69 -13.39 1.50 -19.50
CA SER A 69 -12.02 1.80 -19.07
C SER A 69 -11.16 0.54 -18.89
N VAL A 70 -11.71 -0.53 -18.31
CA VAL A 70 -11.01 -1.82 -18.17
C VAL A 70 -10.77 -2.46 -19.54
N ARG A 71 -11.76 -2.42 -20.45
CA ARG A 71 -11.63 -2.94 -21.83
C ARG A 71 -10.55 -2.21 -22.61
N LEU A 72 -10.53 -0.88 -22.54
CA LEU A 72 -9.54 -0.06 -23.24
C LEU A 72 -8.12 -0.37 -22.74
N ARG A 73 -7.91 -0.41 -21.41
CA ARG A 73 -6.61 -0.79 -20.82
C ARG A 73 -6.17 -2.18 -21.26
N SER A 74 -7.09 -3.14 -21.31
CA SER A 74 -6.79 -4.52 -21.75
C SER A 74 -6.34 -4.59 -23.21
N ARG A 75 -6.97 -3.81 -24.12
CA ARG A 75 -6.55 -3.74 -25.53
C ARG A 75 -5.13 -3.20 -25.67
N VAL A 76 -4.83 -2.07 -25.01
CA VAL A 76 -3.50 -1.45 -25.05
C VAL A 76 -2.43 -2.40 -24.49
N LEU A 77 -2.72 -3.10 -23.39
CA LEU A 77 -1.80 -4.09 -22.84
C LEU A 77 -1.63 -5.30 -23.76
N GLY A 78 -2.68 -5.75 -24.44
CA GLY A 78 -2.61 -6.83 -25.44
C GLY A 78 -1.69 -6.49 -26.61
N GLU A 79 -1.77 -5.26 -27.14
CA GLU A 79 -0.85 -4.78 -28.18
C GLU A 79 0.61 -4.77 -27.69
N ARG A 80 0.85 -4.30 -26.46
CA ARG A 80 2.19 -4.29 -25.86
C ARG A 80 2.71 -5.69 -25.55
N PHE A 81 1.81 -6.62 -25.23
CA PHE A 81 2.14 -8.01 -24.98
C PHE A 81 2.60 -8.69 -26.28
N ALA A 82 1.88 -8.46 -27.38
CA ALA A 82 2.30 -8.94 -28.70
C ALA A 82 3.66 -8.38 -29.12
N ALA A 83 3.93 -7.09 -28.87
CA ALA A 83 5.24 -6.50 -29.13
C ALA A 83 6.34 -7.14 -28.26
N ALA A 84 6.12 -7.31 -26.96
CA ALA A 84 7.08 -7.98 -26.06
C ALA A 84 7.34 -9.44 -26.47
N PHE A 85 6.34 -10.12 -27.02
CA PHE A 85 6.48 -11.48 -27.55
C PHE A 85 7.41 -11.54 -28.76
N LEU A 86 7.27 -10.59 -29.70
CA LEU A 86 8.16 -10.48 -30.85
C LEU A 86 9.60 -10.12 -30.44
N ASP A 87 9.75 -9.32 -29.38
CA ASP A 87 11.03 -8.89 -28.84
C ASP A 87 11.70 -9.95 -27.93
N ALA A 88 11.04 -11.08 -27.65
CA ALA A 88 11.47 -12.12 -26.70
C ALA A 88 11.83 -11.57 -25.30
N ASP A 89 11.12 -10.54 -24.85
CA ASP A 89 11.29 -9.92 -23.53
C ASP A 89 10.40 -10.65 -22.50
N ASP A 90 10.91 -11.78 -22.00
CA ASP A 90 10.19 -12.67 -21.09
C ASP A 90 9.75 -12.00 -19.77
N ASP A 91 10.57 -11.09 -19.24
CA ASP A 91 10.25 -10.35 -18.02
C ASP A 91 9.05 -9.42 -18.24
N LYS A 92 9.04 -8.71 -19.37
CA LYS A 92 7.93 -7.85 -19.76
C LYS A 92 6.68 -8.65 -20.11
N LEU A 93 6.82 -9.81 -20.74
CA LEU A 93 5.71 -10.74 -20.98
C LEU A 93 5.07 -11.18 -19.66
N ALA A 94 5.87 -11.62 -18.69
CA ALA A 94 5.39 -12.03 -17.38
C ALA A 94 4.71 -10.88 -16.61
N ALA A 95 5.23 -9.64 -16.73
CA ALA A 95 4.61 -8.46 -16.14
C ALA A 95 3.25 -8.12 -16.81
N LEU A 96 3.21 -8.06 -18.13
CA LEU A 96 1.99 -7.72 -18.88
C LEU A 96 0.90 -8.78 -18.73
N ASN A 97 1.28 -10.07 -18.70
CA ASN A 97 0.33 -11.16 -18.48
C ASN A 97 -0.37 -11.04 -17.12
N ARG A 98 0.38 -10.72 -16.05
CA ARG A 98 -0.20 -10.50 -14.71
C ARG A 98 -1.22 -9.36 -14.71
N GLU A 99 -0.95 -8.26 -15.40
CA GLU A 99 -1.89 -7.15 -15.49
C GLU A 99 -3.13 -7.49 -16.35
N LEU A 100 -2.96 -8.26 -17.42
CA LEU A 100 -4.09 -8.76 -18.23
C LEU A 100 -5.02 -9.65 -17.42
N VAL A 101 -4.48 -10.57 -16.61
CA VAL A 101 -5.26 -11.42 -15.69
C VAL A 101 -6.03 -10.57 -14.68
N ARG A 102 -5.38 -9.58 -14.04
CA ARG A 102 -6.05 -8.68 -13.09
C ARG A 102 -7.17 -7.86 -13.74
N ASN A 103 -6.97 -7.40 -14.98
CA ASN A 103 -8.03 -6.71 -15.72
C ASN A 103 -9.20 -7.66 -16.05
N GLY A 104 -8.91 -8.92 -16.37
CA GLY A 104 -9.91 -9.97 -16.55
C GLY A 104 -10.76 -10.17 -15.28
N ASP A 105 -10.11 -10.28 -14.12
CA ASP A 105 -10.80 -10.38 -12.83
C ASP A 105 -11.64 -9.14 -12.53
N GLN A 106 -11.10 -7.94 -12.79
CA GLN A 106 -11.84 -6.70 -12.60
C GLN A 106 -13.07 -6.65 -13.51
N LEU A 107 -12.93 -7.07 -14.77
CA LEU A 107 -14.05 -7.12 -15.72
C LEU A 107 -15.10 -8.13 -15.24
N ALA A 108 -14.70 -9.32 -14.82
CA ALA A 108 -15.61 -10.35 -14.31
C ALA A 108 -16.40 -9.86 -13.08
N LYS A 109 -15.75 -9.11 -12.19
CA LYS A 109 -16.41 -8.51 -11.02
C LYS A 109 -17.43 -7.46 -11.44
N LEU A 110 -17.07 -6.61 -12.40
CA LEU A 110 -17.98 -5.59 -12.94
C LEU A 110 -19.16 -6.20 -13.70
N THR A 111 -18.96 -7.28 -14.46
CA THR A 111 -20.01 -7.92 -15.26
C THR A 111 -20.80 -8.98 -14.50
N GLY A 112 -20.50 -9.21 -13.22
CA GLY A 112 -21.18 -10.21 -12.39
C GLY A 112 -20.86 -11.66 -12.77
N THR A 113 -19.86 -11.90 -13.61
CA THR A 113 -19.41 -13.25 -14.01
C THR A 113 -18.29 -13.77 -13.11
N TYR A 114 -17.87 -12.99 -12.11
CA TYR A 114 -16.88 -13.40 -11.14
C TYR A 114 -17.46 -14.44 -10.17
N GLN A 115 -17.01 -15.68 -10.32
CA GLN A 115 -17.32 -16.75 -9.39
C GLN A 115 -16.09 -17.01 -8.50
N PRO A 116 -16.07 -16.49 -7.25
CA PRO A 116 -14.99 -16.83 -6.33
C PRO A 116 -15.09 -18.30 -5.95
N GLU A 117 -14.00 -19.04 -6.13
CA GLU A 117 -13.84 -20.34 -5.47
C GLU A 117 -13.88 -20.12 -3.96
N ARG A 118 -14.97 -20.54 -3.32
CA ARG A 118 -15.07 -20.50 -1.87
C ARG A 118 -14.16 -21.58 -1.31
N GLN A 119 -12.92 -21.23 -0.97
CA GLN A 119 -12.13 -22.07 -0.09
C GLN A 119 -12.76 -22.05 1.30
N GLN A 120 -13.50 -23.10 1.62
CA GLN A 120 -13.96 -23.36 2.98
C GLN A 120 -12.77 -23.93 3.76
N VAL A 121 -12.08 -23.07 4.50
CA VAL A 121 -11.01 -23.48 5.40
C VAL A 121 -11.65 -23.92 6.70
N ASP A 122 -11.73 -25.24 6.90
CA ASP A 122 -12.14 -25.82 8.18
C ASP A 122 -10.95 -25.79 9.14
N VAL A 123 -10.97 -24.83 10.08
CA VAL A 123 -9.92 -24.68 11.08
C VAL A 123 -10.32 -25.48 12.32
N THR A 124 -9.85 -26.72 12.40
CA THR A 124 -9.89 -27.49 13.64
C THR A 124 -8.76 -27.02 14.55
N VAL A 125 -9.08 -26.16 15.52
CA VAL A 125 -8.13 -25.73 16.55
C VAL A 125 -7.99 -26.86 17.59
N GLY A 126 -7.00 -27.74 17.38
CA GLY A 126 -6.77 -28.90 18.24
C GLY A 126 -6.11 -28.60 19.59
N ARG A 127 -5.73 -27.35 19.86
CA ARG A 127 -5.15 -26.94 21.15
C ARG A 127 -5.94 -25.81 21.77
N SER A 128 -6.23 -25.93 23.06
CA SER A 128 -6.86 -24.84 23.78
C SER A 128 -5.87 -23.69 24.02
N PRO A 129 -6.33 -22.44 24.13
CA PRO A 129 -5.48 -21.32 24.54
C PRO A 129 -4.73 -21.57 25.85
N ALA A 130 -5.33 -22.35 26.76
CA ALA A 130 -4.72 -22.72 28.03
C ALA A 130 -3.49 -23.64 27.85
N GLU A 131 -3.53 -24.59 26.92
CA GLU A 131 -2.40 -25.48 26.61
C GLU A 131 -1.23 -24.70 26.02
N ILE A 132 -1.50 -23.74 25.14
CA ILE A 132 -0.48 -22.86 24.56
C ILE A 132 0.20 -22.03 25.65
N LEU A 133 -0.56 -21.49 26.59
CA LEU A 133 -0.02 -20.72 27.72
C LEU A 133 0.79 -21.58 28.69
N ALA A 134 0.32 -22.81 28.97
CA ALA A 134 1.04 -23.74 29.84
C ALA A 134 2.39 -24.15 29.24
N GLU A 135 2.41 -24.46 27.94
CA GLU A 135 3.64 -24.78 27.21
C GLU A 135 4.60 -23.58 27.18
N GLY A 136 4.10 -22.39 26.83
CA GLY A 136 4.91 -21.16 26.82
C GLY A 136 5.51 -20.82 28.17
N LYS A 137 4.75 -21.00 29.26
CA LYS A 137 5.25 -20.84 30.63
C LYS A 137 6.37 -21.84 30.95
N SER A 138 6.21 -23.10 30.57
CA SER A 138 7.22 -24.15 30.77
C SER A 138 8.53 -23.81 30.04
N GLN A 139 8.43 -23.39 28.78
CA GLN A 139 9.59 -23.00 27.96
C GLN A 139 10.32 -21.79 28.54
N LEU A 140 9.58 -20.76 28.99
CA LEU A 140 10.18 -19.59 29.64
C LEU A 140 10.92 -19.94 30.93
N LEU A 141 10.35 -20.82 31.76
CA LEU A 141 10.99 -21.29 32.99
C LEU A 141 12.26 -22.09 32.69
N ALA A 142 12.26 -22.94 31.65
CA ALA A 142 13.44 -23.68 31.23
C ALA A 142 14.58 -22.76 30.77
N VAL A 143 14.27 -21.70 30.03
CA VAL A 143 15.27 -20.68 29.62
C VAL A 143 15.84 -19.92 30.82
N LEU A 144 15.00 -19.60 31.81
CA LEU A 144 15.44 -18.96 33.04
C LEU A 144 16.34 -19.87 33.88
N ALA A 145 16.01 -21.16 33.98
CA ALA A 145 16.86 -22.15 34.66
C ALA A 145 18.24 -22.26 34.00
N GLN A 146 18.29 -22.39 32.67
CA GLN A 146 19.55 -22.41 31.91
C GLN A 146 20.39 -21.14 32.07
N ARG A 147 19.76 -19.97 32.25
CA ARG A 147 20.47 -18.71 32.51
C ARG A 147 20.93 -18.55 33.97
N GLY A 148 20.18 -19.12 34.93
CA GLY A 148 20.54 -19.12 36.35
C GLY A 148 21.83 -19.87 36.62
N ASP A 149 22.03 -21.01 35.94
CA ASP A 149 23.23 -21.84 36.09
C ASP A 149 24.49 -21.18 35.49
N ALA A 150 24.33 -20.28 34.51
CA ALA A 150 25.44 -19.55 33.89
C ALA A 150 25.92 -18.32 34.71
N ASN A 151 25.16 -17.90 35.72
CA ASN A 151 25.45 -16.68 36.51
C ASN A 151 25.86 -16.98 37.97
N ALA A 152 26.26 -18.23 38.26
CA ALA A 152 26.90 -18.57 39.52
C ALA A 152 28.29 -17.89 39.57
N LEU A 153 28.37 -16.71 40.20
CA LEU A 153 29.62 -16.03 40.50
C LEU A 153 30.59 -17.02 41.19
N PRO A 154 31.88 -17.07 40.80
CA PRO A 154 32.84 -17.92 41.47
C PRO A 154 32.90 -17.51 42.94
N SER A 155 32.62 -18.48 43.82
CA SER A 155 32.80 -18.38 45.26
C SER A 155 34.16 -17.77 45.54
N ALA A 156 34.19 -16.61 46.21
CA ALA A 156 35.41 -15.94 46.61
C ALA A 156 36.23 -16.90 47.48
N GLY A 157 37.29 -17.45 46.88
CA GLY A 157 38.28 -18.26 47.56
C GLY A 157 38.89 -17.46 48.70
N ARG A 158 38.78 -18.02 49.91
CA ARG A 158 39.49 -17.59 51.12
C ARG A 158 40.99 -17.58 50.84
N HIS A 159 41.59 -16.41 50.62
CA HIS A 159 43.04 -16.27 50.35
C HIS A 159 43.86 -16.59 51.62
N PRO A 160 44.85 -17.50 51.58
CA PRO A 160 45.56 -18.01 52.75
C PRO A 160 46.94 -17.36 52.98
N TYR A 161 47.06 -16.04 52.93
CA TYR A 161 48.35 -15.36 53.18
C TYR A 161 48.17 -14.05 53.93
N MET A 162 47.83 -14.13 55.21
CA MET A 162 48.16 -13.09 56.21
C MET A 162 48.19 -13.77 57.58
N ASN A 163 49.32 -14.40 57.90
CA ASN A 163 49.75 -14.72 59.26
C ASN A 163 51.28 -14.80 59.23
N GLY A 164 51.94 -13.85 59.87
CA GLY A 164 53.40 -13.78 59.95
C GLY A 164 53.84 -12.50 60.63
N ASP A 165 53.91 -12.55 61.96
CA ASP A 165 54.46 -11.53 62.85
C ASP A 165 55.97 -11.26 62.62
N ASN A 166 56.33 -9.98 62.82
CA ASN A 166 57.60 -9.40 63.31
C ASN A 166 58.88 -9.34 62.45
N ALA A 167 59.32 -8.11 62.17
CA ALA A 167 60.56 -7.44 62.65
C ALA A 167 60.92 -6.29 61.68
N LEU A 168 60.71 -5.01 62.04
CA LEU A 168 61.72 -4.12 62.65
C LEU A 168 63.08 -4.16 61.92
N ASP A 169 63.37 -3.12 61.13
CA ASP A 169 64.59 -2.30 61.23
C ASP A 169 64.85 -1.47 59.96
N ALA A 170 64.56 -0.17 60.04
CA ALA A 170 65.37 0.89 59.43
C ALA A 170 64.90 2.25 59.99
N ILE A 171 65.66 2.72 60.99
CA ILE A 171 65.51 3.93 61.78
C ILE A 171 66.09 5.15 61.02
N ASP A 172 65.43 6.30 61.21
CA ASP A 172 65.84 7.71 61.22
C ASP A 172 66.99 8.25 60.34
N ALA A 173 66.72 9.38 59.68
CA ALA A 173 67.24 10.73 60.01
C ALA A 173 67.54 11.58 58.75
N GLU A 174 66.83 12.69 58.58
CA GLU A 174 67.47 14.01 58.51
C GLU A 174 66.43 15.15 58.62
N VAL A 175 66.61 15.95 59.67
CA VAL A 175 66.06 17.29 59.87
C VAL A 175 67.19 18.27 59.55
N VAL A 176 67.02 19.18 58.59
CA VAL A 176 67.74 20.48 58.59
C VAL A 176 66.81 21.56 58.01
N GLU A 177 66.46 22.52 58.86
CA GLU A 177 65.87 23.82 58.51
C GLU A 177 66.83 24.68 57.69
N ARG A 178 66.31 25.37 56.68
CA ARG A 178 66.50 26.83 56.46
C ARG A 178 65.56 27.37 55.39
#